data_AF-A0A1B6LP43-F1
#
_entry.id   AF-A0A1B6LP43-F1
#
_cell.length_a   1.000
_cell.length_b   1.000
_cell.length_c   1.000
_cell.angle_alpha   90.00
_cell.angle_beta   90.00
_cell.angle_gamma   90.00
#
_symmetry.space_group_name_H-M   'P 1'
#
loop_
_entity.id
_entity.type
_entity.pdbx_description
1 polymer ?
#
loop_
_entity_poly.entity_id
_entity_poly.type
_entity_poly.pdbx_seq_one_letter_code
_entity_poly.pdbx_strand_id
1 'polypeptide(L)'
;QVVLMLTSDLDGNEERDRACLENLLTAVIGELSMRQPDISDVCKRTPQREVHLVIMRLISVMMSRSKSSSKTNTDNCSFISQVTATMLQQAGVIDYCLQLLKQFLSYWKASGGEEAGSSIGGVLLKPHLNTSPPDMSPFFLKQYVKGHSNDVFKDYPHLLTEMDSP
;
A
#
# COMPACT_ATOMS: atom_id res chain seq x y z
N GLN A 1 16.20 -0.12 7.38
CA GLN A 1 16.61 1.30 7.55
C GLN A 1 18.09 1.49 7.34
N VAL A 2 18.97 0.74 8.03
CA VAL A 2 20.44 0.83 7.84
C VAL A 2 20.85 0.64 6.38
N VAL A 3 20.36 -0.42 5.72
CA VAL A 3 20.64 -0.67 4.29
C VAL A 3 20.26 0.53 3.40
N LEU A 4 19.12 1.17 3.64
CA LEU A 4 18.68 2.34 2.88
C LEU A 4 19.61 3.55 3.06
N MET A 5 20.12 3.75 4.28
CA MET A 5 21.08 4.81 4.58
C MET A 5 22.40 4.55 3.86
N LEU A 6 22.93 3.32 3.97
CA LEU A 6 24.16 2.94 3.29
C LEU A 6 24.05 3.06 1.77
N THR A 7 22.90 2.68 1.19
CA THR A 7 22.70 2.84 -0.26
C THR A 7 22.63 4.30 -0.71
N SER A 8 22.21 5.24 0.15
CA SER A 8 22.18 6.66 -0.22
C SER A 8 23.55 7.33 -0.20
N ASP A 9 24.54 6.70 0.41
CA ASP A 9 25.92 7.21 0.46
C ASP A 9 26.76 6.72 -0.73
N LEU A 10 26.22 5.83 -1.58
CA LEU A 10 26.91 5.31 -2.76
C LEU A 10 27.05 6.38 -3.85
N ASP A 11 28.25 6.49 -4.42
CA ASP A 11 28.53 7.35 -5.56
C ASP A 11 28.40 6.57 -6.88
N GLY A 12 27.51 7.03 -7.75
CA GLY A 12 27.34 6.45 -9.08
C GLY A 12 28.54 6.66 -9.99
N ASN A 13 29.53 7.47 -9.66
CA ASN A 13 30.75 7.63 -10.45
C ASN A 13 31.86 6.65 -10.05
N GLU A 14 31.74 6.01 -8.89
CA GLU A 14 32.72 5.04 -8.40
C GLU A 14 32.34 3.60 -8.79
N GLU A 15 33.20 2.92 -9.55
CA GLU A 15 32.97 1.54 -10.00
C GLU A 15 32.74 0.56 -8.83
N ARG A 16 33.44 0.78 -7.72
CA ARG A 16 33.28 -0.02 -6.50
C ARG A 16 31.88 0.09 -5.92
N ASP A 17 31.31 1.29 -5.89
CA ASP A 17 29.99 1.55 -5.34
C ASP A 17 28.90 1.02 -6.26
N ARG A 18 29.13 1.10 -7.59
CA ARG A 18 28.28 0.43 -8.58
C ARG A 18 28.22 -1.08 -8.35
N ALA A 19 29.37 -1.74 -8.25
CA ALA A 19 29.45 -3.17 -8.00
C ALA A 19 28.81 -3.54 -6.64
N CYS A 20 28.99 -2.70 -5.61
CA CYS A 20 28.35 -2.88 -4.31
C CYS A 20 26.81 -2.87 -4.41
N LEU A 21 26.25 -1.89 -5.13
CA LEU A 21 24.82 -1.80 -5.37
C LEU A 21 24.28 -3.00 -6.15
N GLU A 22 24.97 -3.39 -7.22
CA GLU A 22 24.57 -4.54 -8.04
C GLU A 22 24.60 -5.85 -7.25
N ASN A 23 25.60 -6.07 -6.40
CA ASN A 23 25.67 -7.23 -5.53
C ASN A 23 24.53 -7.25 -4.50
N LEU A 24 24.24 -6.10 -3.89
CA LEU A 24 23.12 -5.96 -2.96
C LEU A 24 21.79 -6.26 -3.66
N LEU A 25 21.55 -5.65 -4.82
CA LEU A 25 20.33 -5.86 -5.60
C LEU A 25 20.23 -7.30 -6.07
N THR A 26 21.32 -7.94 -6.50
CA THR A 26 21.33 -9.36 -6.86
C THR A 26 20.89 -10.24 -5.70
N ALA A 27 21.42 -10.02 -4.51
CA ALA A 27 21.03 -10.78 -3.31
C ALA A 27 19.55 -10.57 -2.99
N VAL A 28 19.11 -9.30 -2.92
CA VAL A 28 17.74 -8.94 -2.53
C VAL A 28 16.69 -9.39 -3.57
N ILE A 29 17.00 -9.27 -4.87
CA ILE A 29 16.15 -9.75 -5.96
C ILE A 29 16.13 -11.28 -6.01
N GLY A 30 17.25 -11.94 -5.70
CA GLY A 30 17.35 -13.39 -5.61
C GLY A 30 16.39 -13.97 -4.56
N GLU A 31 16.30 -13.34 -3.40
CA GLU A 31 15.36 -13.72 -2.33
C GLU A 31 13.89 -13.73 -2.79
N LEU A 32 13.50 -12.81 -3.69
CA LEU A 32 12.13 -12.75 -4.20
C LEU A 32 11.72 -13.96 -5.06
N SER A 33 12.67 -14.77 -5.52
CA SER A 33 12.42 -16.02 -6.27
C SER A 33 11.48 -15.84 -7.48
N MET A 34 11.56 -14.68 -8.16
CA MET A 34 10.58 -14.26 -9.18
C MET A 34 10.51 -15.17 -10.43
N ARG A 35 11.55 -15.97 -10.69
CA ARG A 35 11.58 -16.91 -11.84
C ARG A 35 10.69 -18.13 -11.65
N GLN A 36 10.49 -18.58 -10.41
CA GLN A 36 9.63 -19.71 -10.05
C GLN A 36 8.84 -19.34 -8.80
N PRO A 37 7.85 -18.45 -8.94
CA PRO A 37 7.11 -17.96 -7.80
C PRO A 37 6.18 -19.05 -7.25
N ASP A 38 6.18 -19.23 -5.93
CA ASP A 38 5.15 -20.04 -5.27
C ASP A 38 3.81 -19.29 -5.28
N ILE A 39 3.01 -19.62 -6.28
CA ILE A 39 1.67 -19.10 -6.51
C ILE A 39 0.59 -19.88 -5.76
N SER A 40 0.96 -20.87 -4.95
CA SER A 40 0.03 -21.60 -4.09
C SER A 40 -0.37 -20.71 -2.91
N ASP A 41 -1.68 -20.65 -2.62
CA ASP A 41 -2.23 -19.91 -1.48
C ASP A 41 -1.66 -18.49 -1.34
N VAL A 42 -1.72 -17.70 -2.42
CA VAL A 42 -1.09 -16.35 -2.47
C VAL A 42 -1.56 -15.43 -1.33
N CYS A 43 -2.77 -15.66 -0.84
CA CYS A 43 -3.42 -14.91 0.23
C CYS A 43 -3.00 -15.35 1.64
N LYS A 44 -2.32 -16.49 1.80
CA LYS A 44 -1.87 -16.96 3.10
C LYS A 44 -0.64 -16.18 3.55
N ARG A 45 -0.71 -15.62 4.75
CA ARG A 45 0.43 -14.94 5.38
C ARG A 45 1.45 -15.99 5.83
N THR A 46 2.65 -15.94 5.28
CA THR A 46 3.78 -16.82 5.66
C THR A 46 5.00 -15.97 6.02
N PRO A 47 5.91 -16.45 6.88
CA PRO A 47 7.14 -15.71 7.21
C PRO A 47 7.94 -15.31 5.96
N GLN A 48 7.98 -16.17 4.94
CA GLN A 48 8.66 -15.87 3.67
C GLN A 48 7.98 -14.73 2.90
N ARG A 49 6.64 -14.71 2.83
CA ARG A 49 5.90 -13.62 2.18
C ARG A 49 6.08 -12.29 2.90
N GLU A 50 6.23 -12.29 4.23
CA GLU A 50 6.58 -11.07 4.98
C GLU A 50 7.94 -10.53 4.56
N VAL A 51 8.94 -11.41 4.40
CA VAL A 51 10.27 -11.02 3.89
C VAL A 51 10.14 -10.42 2.49
N HIS A 52 9.40 -11.07 1.58
CA HIS A 52 9.17 -10.54 0.23
C HIS A 52 8.51 -9.15 0.25
N LEU A 53 7.54 -8.91 1.14
CA LEU A 53 6.89 -7.60 1.29
C LEU A 53 7.87 -6.53 1.79
N VAL A 54 8.74 -6.87 2.74
CA VAL A 54 9.79 -5.95 3.23
C VAL A 54 10.78 -5.63 2.11
N ILE A 55 11.17 -6.62 1.32
CA ILE A 55 12.05 -6.45 0.16
C ILE A 55 11.40 -5.57 -0.91
N MET A 56 10.15 -5.86 -1.30
CA MET A 56 9.43 -5.06 -2.29
C MET A 56 9.26 -3.61 -1.82
N ARG A 57 9.02 -3.39 -0.53
CA ARG A 57 9.00 -2.05 0.06
C ARG A 57 10.35 -1.36 -0.06
N LEU A 58 11.44 -2.06 0.29
CA LEU A 58 12.81 -1.53 0.17
C LEU A 58 13.09 -1.06 -1.27
N ILE A 59 12.80 -1.92 -2.25
CA ILE A 59 12.97 -1.66 -3.67
C ILE A 59 12.14 -0.45 -4.13
N SER A 60 10.88 -0.36 -3.69
CA SER A 60 10.02 0.80 -3.98
C SER A 60 10.62 2.10 -3.43
N VAL A 61 11.19 2.09 -2.22
CA VAL A 61 11.90 3.25 -1.67
C VAL A 61 13.14 3.60 -2.51
N MET A 62 13.94 2.62 -2.92
CA MET A 62 15.12 2.86 -3.77
C MET A 62 14.75 3.50 -5.13
N MET A 63 13.63 3.09 -5.74
CA MET A 63 13.20 3.66 -7.03
C MET A 63 12.52 5.04 -6.92
N SER A 64 11.85 5.34 -5.81
CA SER A 64 11.01 6.55 -5.64
C SER A 64 11.75 7.84 -5.33
N ARG A 65 13.02 7.76 -4.90
CA ARG A 65 13.80 8.94 -4.49
C ARG A 65 14.29 9.81 -5.67
N SER A 66 14.02 9.43 -6.92
CA SER A 66 14.48 10.13 -8.13
C SER A 66 13.82 11.49 -8.41
N LYS A 67 12.92 12.01 -7.56
CA LYS A 67 12.33 13.34 -7.74
C LYS A 67 13.26 14.45 -7.24
N SER A 68 14.05 14.95 -8.17
CA SER A 68 14.92 16.14 -8.15
C SER A 68 14.33 17.35 -7.40
N SER A 69 14.98 17.75 -6.30
CA SER A 69 14.96 19.13 -5.78
C SER A 69 16.24 19.44 -5.03
N SER A 70 17.41 19.32 -5.68
CA SER A 70 18.66 20.01 -5.28
C SER A 70 19.75 19.79 -6.34
N LYS A 71 20.44 20.86 -6.73
CA LYS A 71 21.33 20.95 -7.91
C LYS A 71 22.67 20.19 -7.82
N THR A 72 22.90 19.35 -6.83
CA THR A 72 24.19 18.61 -6.68
C THR A 72 24.06 17.12 -6.34
N ASN A 73 22.85 16.61 -6.06
CA ASN A 73 22.64 15.22 -5.60
C ASN A 73 21.63 14.44 -6.45
N THR A 74 21.32 14.96 -7.65
CA THR A 74 20.29 14.39 -8.53
C THR A 74 20.81 13.18 -9.30
N ASP A 75 22.10 13.16 -9.66
CA ASP A 75 22.69 12.12 -10.50
C ASP A 75 22.83 10.77 -9.77
N ASN A 76 23.24 10.78 -8.50
CA ASN A 76 23.36 9.57 -7.67
C ASN A 76 22.00 8.94 -7.35
N CYS A 77 20.98 9.77 -7.08
CA CYS A 77 19.63 9.28 -6.82
C CYS A 77 18.98 8.70 -8.09
N SER A 78 19.29 9.30 -9.24
CA SER A 78 18.93 8.77 -10.56
C SER A 78 19.62 7.43 -10.81
N PHE A 79 20.92 7.31 -10.50
CA PHE A 79 21.71 6.09 -10.66
C PHE A 79 21.11 4.89 -9.89
N ILE A 80 20.84 5.04 -8.60
CA ILE A 80 20.28 3.93 -7.79
C ILE A 80 18.95 3.46 -8.37
N SER A 81 18.06 4.40 -8.71
CA SER A 81 16.76 4.11 -9.31
C SER A 81 16.91 3.41 -10.66
N GLN A 82 17.83 3.88 -11.51
CA GLN A 82 18.12 3.32 -12.84
C GLN A 82 18.66 1.89 -12.77
N VAL A 83 19.65 1.63 -11.92
CA VAL A 83 20.22 0.27 -11.75
C VAL A 83 19.18 -0.67 -11.17
N THR A 84 18.44 -0.23 -10.14
CA THR A 84 17.36 -1.02 -9.55
C THR A 84 16.31 -1.42 -10.59
N ALA A 85 15.86 -0.46 -11.41
CA ALA A 85 14.88 -0.71 -12.47
C ALA A 85 15.41 -1.69 -13.52
N THR A 86 16.67 -1.53 -13.94
CA THR A 86 17.31 -2.38 -14.94
C THR A 86 17.42 -3.83 -14.45
N MET A 87 17.88 -4.04 -13.21
CA MET A 87 18.02 -5.38 -12.65
C MET A 87 16.66 -6.06 -12.40
N LEU A 88 15.66 -5.31 -11.94
CA LEU A 88 14.29 -5.82 -11.80
C LEU A 88 13.69 -6.26 -13.14
N GLN A 89 13.92 -5.48 -14.19
CA GLN A 89 13.46 -5.81 -15.53
C GLN A 89 14.11 -7.11 -16.01
N GLN A 90 15.43 -7.25 -15.84
CA GLN A 90 16.17 -8.48 -16.17
C GLN A 90 15.75 -9.69 -15.33
N ALA A 91 15.27 -9.46 -14.10
CA ALA A 91 14.74 -10.49 -13.22
C ALA A 91 13.32 -10.95 -13.57
N GLY A 92 12.64 -10.31 -14.53
CA GLY A 92 11.29 -10.67 -14.95
C GLY A 92 10.19 -10.16 -14.02
N VAL A 93 10.39 -9.01 -13.36
CA VAL A 93 9.43 -8.46 -12.39
C VAL A 93 8.01 -8.26 -12.96
N ILE A 94 7.90 -7.93 -14.26
CA ILE A 94 6.61 -7.68 -14.92
C ILE A 94 5.82 -8.99 -15.04
N ASP A 95 6.46 -10.06 -15.50
CA ASP A 95 5.84 -11.38 -15.61
C ASP A 95 5.45 -11.94 -14.24
N TYR A 96 6.30 -11.72 -13.23
CA TYR A 96 6.01 -12.08 -11.84
C TYR A 96 4.77 -11.35 -11.29
N CYS A 97 4.69 -10.02 -11.45
CA CYS A 97 3.53 -9.23 -11.06
C CYS A 97 2.25 -9.70 -11.78
N LEU A 98 2.34 -10.01 -13.07
CA LEU A 98 1.21 -10.52 -13.85
C LEU A 98 0.72 -11.87 -13.31
N GLN A 99 1.63 -12.79 -12.98
CA GLN A 99 1.27 -14.08 -12.40
C GLN A 99 0.56 -13.93 -11.04
N LEU A 100 1.08 -13.08 -10.16
CA LEU A 100 0.43 -12.78 -8.88
C LEU A 100 -0.96 -12.17 -9.05
N LEU A 101 -1.11 -11.19 -9.94
CA LEU A 101 -2.40 -10.55 -10.23
C LEU A 101 -3.44 -11.56 -10.75
N LYS A 102 -3.03 -12.52 -11.58
CA LYS A 102 -3.92 -13.60 -12.04
C LYS A 102 -4.42 -14.45 -10.88
N GLN A 103 -3.56 -14.80 -9.92
CA GLN A 103 -3.94 -15.57 -8.73
C GLN A 103 -4.87 -14.77 -7.82
N PHE A 104 -4.55 -13.52 -7.52
CA PHE A 104 -5.42 -12.65 -6.72
C PHE A 104 -6.79 -12.46 -7.38
N LEU A 105 -6.83 -12.31 -8.71
CA LEU A 105 -8.08 -12.21 -9.44
C LEU A 105 -8.91 -13.49 -9.32
N SER A 106 -8.29 -14.67 -9.37
CA SER A 106 -9.00 -15.94 -9.15
C SER A 106 -9.57 -16.05 -7.73
N TYR A 107 -8.78 -15.63 -6.73
CA TYR A 107 -9.20 -15.59 -5.32
C TYR A 107 -10.36 -14.62 -5.10
N TRP A 108 -10.27 -13.38 -5.59
CA TRP A 108 -11.34 -12.39 -5.42
C TRP A 108 -12.62 -12.77 -6.15
N LYS A 109 -12.54 -13.45 -7.30
CA LYS A 109 -13.71 -14.01 -7.98
C LYS A 109 -14.37 -15.11 -7.15
N ALA A 110 -13.60 -15.93 -6.44
CA ALA A 110 -14.13 -16.96 -5.55
C ALA A 110 -14.70 -16.37 -4.24
N SER A 111 -14.04 -15.39 -3.63
CA SER A 111 -14.50 -14.71 -2.40
C SER A 111 -15.66 -13.73 -2.63
N GLY A 112 -15.87 -13.25 -3.86
CA GLY A 112 -16.97 -12.34 -4.21
C GLY A 112 -18.38 -12.95 -4.14
N GLY A 113 -18.50 -14.24 -3.82
CA GLY A 113 -19.77 -14.94 -3.65
C GLY A 113 -20.31 -15.00 -2.21
N GLU A 114 -19.49 -14.76 -1.18
CA GLU A 114 -19.91 -15.03 0.22
C GLU A 114 -19.74 -13.88 1.22
N GLU A 115 -19.14 -12.75 0.87
CA GLU A 115 -19.00 -11.63 1.83
C GLU A 115 -19.28 -10.27 1.15
N ALA A 116 -20.56 -9.93 1.05
CA ALA A 116 -20.99 -8.54 1.05
C ALA A 116 -20.66 -7.92 2.42
N GLY A 117 -19.38 -7.65 2.71
CA GLY A 117 -18.95 -7.19 4.02
C GLY A 117 -17.54 -6.60 4.14
N SER A 118 -16.60 -6.90 3.22
CA SER A 118 -15.26 -6.31 3.31
C SER A 118 -14.65 -6.00 1.95
N SER A 119 -15.12 -4.91 1.36
CA SER A 119 -14.54 -4.30 0.17
C SER A 119 -13.28 -3.50 0.54
N ILE A 120 -12.14 -4.17 0.66
CA ILE A 120 -10.83 -3.52 0.52
C ILE A 120 -10.64 -3.23 -0.97
N GLY A 121 -11.12 -2.07 -1.43
CA GLY A 121 -10.97 -1.71 -2.84
C GLY A 121 -11.92 -0.63 -3.34
N GLY A 122 -11.83 0.57 -2.75
CA GLY A 122 -12.15 1.81 -3.45
C GLY A 122 -13.63 2.17 -3.63
N VAL A 123 -14.25 2.75 -2.59
CA VAL A 123 -15.17 3.90 -2.72
C VAL A 123 -15.01 4.77 -1.48
N LEU A 124 -14.67 6.04 -1.69
CA LEU A 124 -14.84 7.22 -0.85
C LEU A 124 -15.25 6.97 0.61
N LEU A 125 -14.34 7.30 1.53
CA LEU A 125 -14.55 7.37 2.98
C LEU A 125 -15.94 7.90 3.35
N LYS A 126 -16.80 7.03 3.89
CA LYS A 126 -17.51 7.38 5.11
C LYS A 126 -16.90 6.54 6.23
N PRO A 127 -16.29 7.17 7.25
CA PRO A 127 -15.65 6.43 8.33
C PRO A 127 -16.71 5.57 9.03
N HIS A 128 -16.56 4.25 8.93
CA HIS A 128 -17.24 3.36 9.87
C HIS A 128 -16.61 3.62 11.24
N LEU A 129 -17.37 4.26 12.13
CA LEU A 129 -17.01 4.38 13.53
C LEU A 129 -17.08 2.97 14.13
N ASN A 130 -15.93 2.37 14.45
CA ASN A 130 -15.84 1.04 15.08
C ASN A 130 -16.41 1.00 16.52
N THR A 131 -17.02 2.09 16.99
CA THR A 131 -17.61 2.22 18.32
C THR A 131 -19.04 2.73 18.16
N SER A 132 -20.00 2.15 18.89
CA SER A 132 -21.35 2.70 18.99
C SER A 132 -21.26 4.20 19.32
N PRO A 133 -22.01 5.08 18.64
CA PRO A 133 -22.01 6.49 18.98
C PRO A 133 -22.44 6.65 20.46
N PRO A 134 -21.90 7.66 21.16
CA PRO A 134 -22.28 7.95 22.54
C PRO A 134 -23.79 8.20 22.64
N ASP A 135 -24.41 7.85 23.76
CA ASP A 135 -25.86 8.01 23.94
C ASP A 135 -26.25 9.49 23.84
N MET A 136 -26.95 9.82 22.76
CA MET A 136 -27.43 11.18 22.46
C MET A 136 -28.84 11.47 23.02
N SER A 137 -29.43 10.53 23.77
CA SER A 137 -30.71 10.73 24.45
C SER A 137 -30.80 11.92 25.44
N PRO A 138 -29.69 12.50 25.96
CA PRO A 138 -29.76 13.75 26.74
C PRO A 138 -30.12 14.98 25.91
N PHE A 139 -29.84 14.98 24.60
CA PHE A 139 -30.02 16.14 23.71
C PHE A 139 -31.17 15.97 22.72
N PHE A 140 -31.55 14.72 22.43
CA PHE A 140 -32.56 14.38 21.45
C PHE A 140 -33.59 13.40 22.02
N LEU A 141 -34.83 13.47 21.53
CA LEU A 141 -35.87 12.53 21.93
C LEU A 141 -35.43 11.08 21.67
N LYS A 142 -35.65 10.20 22.65
CA LYS A 142 -35.24 8.79 22.56
C LYS A 142 -35.74 8.09 21.30
N GLN A 143 -36.95 8.42 20.84
CA GLN A 143 -37.51 7.88 19.60
C GLN A 143 -36.74 8.33 18.36
N TYR A 144 -36.26 9.58 18.34
CA TYR A 144 -35.47 10.14 17.25
C TYR A 144 -34.08 9.52 17.19
N VAL A 145 -33.38 9.43 18.34
CA VAL A 145 -32.05 8.79 18.44
C VAL A 145 -32.12 7.32 18.02
N LYS A 146 -33.17 6.61 18.43
CA LYS A 146 -33.38 5.20 18.04
C LYS A 146 -33.65 5.04 16.54
N GLY A 147 -34.31 6.02 15.91
CA GLY A 147 -34.53 6.04 14.45
C GLY A 147 -33.29 6.40 13.64
N HIS A 148 -32.33 7.11 14.23
CA HIS A 148 -31.14 7.66 13.55
C HIS A 148 -29.83 7.19 14.22
N SER A 149 -29.79 5.92 14.63
CA SER A 149 -28.69 5.35 15.43
C SER A 149 -27.31 5.40 14.76
N ASN A 150 -27.26 5.51 13.44
CA ASN A 150 -26.02 5.56 12.68
C ASN A 150 -25.47 6.99 12.50
N ASP A 151 -26.34 8.00 12.48
CA ASP A 151 -25.97 9.41 12.32
C ASP A 151 -27.16 10.32 12.69
N VAL A 152 -27.21 10.75 13.95
CA VAL A 152 -28.30 11.60 14.49
C VAL A 152 -28.30 13.00 13.86
N PHE A 153 -27.18 13.45 13.30
CA PHE A 153 -27.03 14.81 12.76
C PHE A 153 -27.33 14.92 11.28
N LYS A 154 -27.53 13.80 10.59
CA LYS A 154 -27.73 13.76 9.13
C LYS A 154 -28.87 14.65 8.65
N ASP A 155 -29.98 14.64 9.38
CA ASP A 155 -31.20 15.40 9.03
C ASP A 155 -31.38 16.65 9.91
N TYR A 156 -30.38 16.97 10.75
CA TYR A 156 -30.37 18.13 11.64
C TYR A 156 -30.47 19.49 10.91
N PRO A 157 -29.85 19.69 9.73
CA PRO A 157 -30.03 20.95 8.99
C PRO A 157 -31.47 21.20 8.55
N HIS A 158 -32.20 20.13 8.18
CA HIS A 158 -33.60 20.22 7.79
C HIS A 158 -34.50 20.50 9.00
N LEU A 159 -34.17 19.91 10.15
CA LEU A 159 -34.90 20.12 11.40
C LEU A 159 -34.75 21.57 11.93
N LEU A 160 -33.58 22.17 11.78
CA LEU A 160 -33.35 23.59 12.12
C LEU A 160 -34.18 24.52 11.22
N THR A 161 -34.27 24.24 9.92
CA THR A 161 -35.07 25.05 9.00
C THR A 161 -36.58 24.93 9.22
N GLU A 162 -37.07 23.83 9.79
CA GLU A 162 -38.48 23.71 10.18
C GLU A 162 -38.82 24.48 11.47
N MET A 163 -37.84 24.74 12.35
CA MET A 163 -38.07 25.50 13.60
C MET A 163 -38.02 27.02 13.42
N ASP A 164 -37.40 27.52 12.34
CA ASP A 164 -37.32 28.95 11.99
C ASP A 164 -38.41 29.39 10.99
N SER A 165 -39.34 28.51 10.61
CA SER A 165 -40.52 28.92 9.84
C SER A 165 -41.65 29.26 10.81
N PRO A 166 -42.04 30.54 10.95
CA PRO A 166 -43.17 30.96 11.78
C PRO A 166 -44.53 30.46 11.28
#